data_AF-U9UEF5-F1
#
_entry.id   AF-U9UEF5-F1
#
_cell.length_a   1.000
_cell.length_b   1.000
_cell.length_c   1.000
_cell.angle_alpha   90.00
_cell.angle_beta   90.00
_cell.angle_gamma   90.00
#
_symmetry.space_group_name_H-M   'P 1'
#
loop_
_entity.id
_entity.type
_entity.pdbx_description
1 polymer ?
#
loop_
_entity_poly.entity_id
_entity_poly.type
_entity_poly.pdbx_seq_one_letter_code
_entity_poly.pdbx_strand_id
1 'polypeptide(L)'
;LRGGEHVNLLASQLVDTPDGIIFRKGQQKNDQGGIDGNQFDLNIPFPPDPTGIAGPNHDIKKYLSLRPQKGKCLYLYLSVSRSVNAIAQGKWYADKQLSDRTIRSMFKSIYVECEIDIKGRNICNHSGRKTSIFELFDLGIPENTGMAITGHNSVSGYHAYAKPNNNHKREALSGIVNQLEGLPLLPSSSNTIKRKNSIASQSSLMSDNTFMQ
;
A
#
# COMPACT_ATOMS: atom_id res chain seq x y z
N LEU A 1 6.35 7.17 -2.98
CA LEU A 1 6.34 8.66 -3.02
C LEU A 1 5.11 9.20 -2.30
N ARG A 2 5.18 10.42 -1.74
CA ARG A 2 4.03 11.16 -1.18
C ARG A 2 3.38 12.01 -2.26
N GLY A 3 2.10 12.38 -2.09
CA GLY A 3 1.31 13.05 -3.14
C GLY A 3 1.95 14.34 -3.70
N GLY A 4 2.57 15.17 -2.85
CA GLY A 4 3.26 16.39 -3.29
C GLY A 4 4.63 16.17 -3.94
N GLU A 5 5.22 14.97 -3.80
CA GLU A 5 6.56 14.67 -4.32
C GLU A 5 6.53 14.38 -5.82
N HIS A 6 5.41 13.86 -6.33
CA HIS A 6 5.26 13.56 -7.76
C HIS A 6 5.51 14.79 -8.64
N VAL A 7 5.15 15.99 -8.16
CA VAL A 7 5.32 17.24 -8.92
C VAL A 7 6.78 17.54 -9.22
N ASN A 8 7.67 17.23 -8.27
CA ASN A 8 9.07 17.62 -8.31
C ASN A 8 10.00 16.49 -8.78
N LEU A 9 9.46 15.35 -9.19
CA LEU A 9 10.27 14.28 -9.76
C LEU A 9 10.99 14.79 -11.01
N LEU A 10 12.24 14.40 -11.16
CA LEU A 10 13.05 14.66 -12.35
C LEU A 10 13.18 13.39 -13.19
N ALA A 11 13.32 13.56 -14.50
CA ALA A 11 13.56 12.44 -15.41
C ALA A 11 14.85 11.69 -15.08
N SER A 12 15.89 12.44 -14.72
CA SER A 12 17.22 11.93 -14.37
C SER A 12 17.25 11.07 -13.10
N GLN A 13 16.17 11.07 -12.31
CA GLN A 13 16.04 10.18 -11.16
C GLN A 13 15.68 8.75 -11.54
N LEU A 14 15.26 8.49 -12.78
CA LEU A 14 15.03 7.16 -13.30
C LEU A 14 16.23 6.75 -14.16
N VAL A 15 17.03 5.83 -13.65
CA VAL A 15 18.26 5.38 -14.30
C VAL A 15 18.04 3.97 -14.85
N ASP A 16 18.19 3.81 -16.16
CA ASP A 16 18.13 2.51 -16.81
C ASP A 16 19.42 1.73 -16.56
N THR A 17 19.29 0.45 -16.20
CA THR A 17 20.39 -0.48 -15.94
C THR A 17 20.09 -1.85 -16.59
N PRO A 18 21.09 -2.75 -16.70
CA PRO A 18 20.83 -4.12 -17.14
C PRO A 18 19.82 -4.87 -16.25
N ASP A 19 19.74 -4.49 -14.97
CA ASP A 19 18.87 -5.10 -13.95
C ASP A 19 17.53 -4.37 -13.77
N GLY A 20 17.13 -3.54 -14.74
CA GLY A 20 15.87 -2.79 -14.72
C GLY A 20 16.09 -1.30 -14.49
N ILE A 21 15.21 -0.65 -13.74
CA ILE A 21 15.27 0.80 -13.50
C ILE A 21 15.57 1.06 -12.03
N ILE A 22 16.55 1.92 -11.77
CA ILE A 22 16.80 2.44 -10.42
C ILE A 22 16.14 3.81 -10.30
N PHE A 23 15.20 3.93 -9.37
CA PHE A 23 14.67 5.21 -8.95
C PHE A 23 15.54 5.82 -7.83
N ARG A 24 16.29 6.86 -8.17
CA ARG A 24 17.12 7.67 -7.25
C ARG A 24 16.25 8.72 -6.57
N LYS A 25 15.72 8.37 -5.41
CA LYS A 25 14.85 9.26 -4.64
C LYS A 25 15.72 10.27 -3.89
N GLY A 26 15.40 11.56 -4.08
CA GLY A 26 16.08 12.64 -3.37
C GLY A 26 15.62 12.83 -1.92
N GLN A 27 16.35 13.65 -1.17
CA GLN A 27 16.04 13.93 0.23
C GLN A 27 14.63 14.50 0.44
N GLN A 28 13.99 14.09 1.53
CA GLN A 28 12.65 14.51 1.92
C GLN A 28 12.71 15.54 3.07
N LYS A 29 11.60 16.25 3.29
CA LYS A 29 11.43 17.24 4.38
C LYS A 29 11.86 16.75 5.77
N ASN A 30 11.81 15.44 6.02
CA ASN A 30 12.14 14.83 7.32
C ASN A 30 13.40 13.95 7.24
N ASP A 31 14.14 14.06 6.15
CA ASP A 31 15.29 13.22 5.81
C ASP A 31 16.44 14.15 5.40
N GLN A 32 16.72 15.13 6.27
CA GLN A 32 17.65 16.24 6.01
C GLN A 32 19.12 15.79 5.98
N GLY A 33 19.42 14.49 6.11
CA GLY A 33 20.75 13.88 5.95
C GLY A 33 21.90 14.46 6.78
N GLY A 34 21.63 15.43 7.66
CA GLY A 34 22.68 16.23 8.28
C GLY A 34 23.50 17.02 7.24
N ILE A 35 24.64 17.51 7.70
CA ILE A 35 25.59 18.36 6.94
C ILE A 35 26.26 17.64 5.75
N ASP A 36 26.26 16.30 5.74
CA ASP A 36 26.95 15.46 4.75
C ASP A 36 25.99 14.67 3.83
N GLY A 37 24.68 14.91 3.93
CA GLY A 37 23.67 14.13 3.22
C GLY A 37 23.77 14.29 1.70
N ASN A 38 23.94 13.18 0.98
CA ASN A 38 23.98 13.21 -0.47
C ASN A 38 22.55 13.45 -1.00
N GLN A 39 22.41 14.18 -2.11
CA GLN A 39 21.09 14.62 -2.59
C GLN A 39 20.14 13.45 -2.96
N PHE A 40 20.65 12.21 -3.08
CA PHE A 40 19.96 10.99 -3.53
C PHE A 40 20.31 9.75 -2.69
N ASP A 41 20.09 9.79 -1.37
CA ASP A 41 20.50 8.70 -0.47
C ASP A 41 19.65 7.41 -0.58
N LEU A 42 18.48 7.43 -1.24
CA LEU A 42 17.62 6.25 -1.37
C LEU A 42 17.45 5.78 -2.83
N ASN A 43 17.97 4.59 -3.11
CA ASN A 43 17.75 3.89 -4.38
C ASN A 43 16.62 2.86 -4.23
N ILE A 44 15.61 2.96 -5.08
CA ILE A 44 14.52 1.97 -5.16
C ILE A 44 14.67 1.23 -6.49
N PRO A 45 15.09 -0.03 -6.50
CA PRO A 45 15.19 -0.81 -7.72
C PRO A 45 13.81 -1.28 -8.16
N PHE A 46 13.52 -1.11 -9.45
CA PHE A 46 12.45 -1.78 -10.17
C PHE A 46 13.08 -2.90 -10.99
N PRO A 47 12.79 -4.18 -10.67
CA PRO A 47 13.36 -5.30 -11.41
C PRO A 47 12.88 -5.29 -12.86
N PRO A 48 13.57 -5.97 -13.79
CA PRO A 48 13.15 -6.04 -15.19
C PRO A 48 11.76 -6.61 -15.32
N ASP A 49 11.03 -6.18 -16.35
CA ASP A 49 9.75 -6.80 -16.66
C ASP A 49 9.96 -8.27 -17.07
N PRO A 50 9.01 -9.18 -16.77
CA PRO A 50 9.10 -10.56 -17.22
C PRO A 50 9.23 -10.66 -18.74
N THR A 51 9.95 -11.67 -19.22
CA THR A 51 10.18 -11.85 -20.66
C THR A 51 8.85 -11.97 -21.42
N GLY A 52 8.69 -11.15 -22.46
CA GLY A 52 7.47 -11.13 -23.29
C GLY A 52 6.30 -10.35 -22.68
N ILE A 53 6.45 -9.76 -21.49
CA ILE A 53 5.41 -8.95 -20.84
C ILE A 53 5.87 -7.50 -20.77
N ALA A 54 5.08 -6.58 -21.33
CA ALA A 54 5.29 -5.15 -21.13
C ALA A 54 4.81 -4.75 -19.74
N GLY A 55 5.74 -4.40 -18.85
CA GLY A 55 5.46 -3.97 -17.48
C GLY A 55 5.90 -2.52 -17.21
N PRO A 56 6.09 -2.16 -15.93
CA PRO A 56 6.46 -0.80 -15.55
C PRO A 56 7.75 -0.31 -16.21
N ASN A 57 8.75 -1.17 -16.42
CA ASN A 57 10.01 -0.75 -17.04
C ASN A 57 9.79 -0.39 -18.51
N HIS A 58 9.03 -1.20 -19.24
CA HIS A 58 8.65 -0.94 -20.62
C HIS A 58 7.95 0.42 -20.74
N ASP A 59 6.95 0.68 -19.89
CA ASP A 59 6.17 1.91 -19.93
C ASP A 59 7.02 3.14 -19.59
N ILE A 60 7.88 3.05 -18.58
CA ILE A 60 8.79 4.13 -18.20
C ILE A 60 9.80 4.41 -19.33
N LYS A 61 10.43 3.36 -19.89
CA LYS A 61 11.40 3.51 -20.99
C LYS A 61 10.75 4.10 -22.22
N LYS A 62 9.55 3.61 -22.58
CA LYS A 62 8.76 4.15 -23.68
C LYS A 62 8.44 5.62 -23.45
N TYR A 63 7.94 5.97 -22.25
CA TYR A 63 7.67 7.35 -21.89
C TYR A 63 8.91 8.25 -22.04
N LEU A 64 10.05 7.83 -21.48
CA LEU A 64 11.31 8.58 -21.56
C LEU A 64 11.80 8.74 -23.02
N SER A 65 11.64 7.71 -23.86
CA SER A 65 12.05 7.76 -25.28
C SER A 65 11.24 8.78 -26.10
N LEU A 66 9.97 9.00 -25.72
CA LEU A 66 9.06 9.92 -26.40
C LEU A 66 9.23 11.38 -25.93
N ARG A 67 10.06 11.62 -24.90
CA ARG A 67 10.34 12.98 -24.43
C ARG A 67 11.15 13.76 -25.49
N PRO A 68 11.01 15.10 -25.55
CA PRO A 68 11.83 15.92 -26.42
C PRO A 68 13.33 15.78 -26.07
N GLN A 69 14.12 15.25 -27.02
CA GLN A 69 15.56 14.98 -26.81
C GLN A 69 16.40 16.25 -26.55
N LYS A 70 15.96 17.40 -27.07
CA LYS A 70 16.60 18.71 -26.85
C LYS A 70 15.79 19.59 -25.88
N GLY A 71 14.92 18.98 -25.08
CA GLY A 71 14.09 19.69 -24.11
C GLY A 71 14.90 20.24 -22.94
N LYS A 72 14.49 21.39 -22.42
CA LYS A 72 15.04 22.03 -21.22
C LYS A 72 14.29 21.61 -19.95
N CYS A 73 13.09 21.05 -20.07
CA CYS A 73 12.28 20.67 -18.92
C CYS A 73 12.80 19.37 -18.28
N LEU A 74 13.33 19.51 -17.05
CA LEU A 74 13.94 18.41 -16.30
C LEU A 74 12.93 17.52 -15.58
N TYR A 75 11.72 18.02 -15.34
CA TYR A 75 10.70 17.31 -14.56
C TYR A 75 10.23 16.04 -15.25
N LEU A 76 9.86 15.03 -14.47
CA LEU A 76 9.43 13.73 -14.96
C LEU A 76 8.16 13.86 -15.79
N TYR A 77 7.11 14.48 -15.26
CA TYR A 77 5.83 14.60 -15.93
C TYR A 77 5.78 15.82 -16.86
N LEU A 78 5.76 15.57 -18.16
CA LEU A 78 5.61 16.58 -19.21
C LEU A 78 4.14 16.73 -19.65
N SER A 79 3.80 17.93 -20.12
CA SER A 79 2.52 18.22 -20.75
C SER A 79 2.38 17.46 -22.07
N VAL A 80 1.19 16.92 -22.33
CA VAL A 80 0.87 16.27 -23.61
C VAL A 80 0.71 17.32 -24.70
N SER A 81 1.24 17.03 -25.89
CA SER A 81 1.08 17.88 -27.07
C SER A 81 -0.39 17.99 -27.45
N ARG A 82 -0.84 19.20 -27.81
CA ARG A 82 -2.21 19.45 -28.30
C ARG A 82 -2.27 19.65 -29.82
N SER A 83 -1.11 19.68 -30.48
CA SER A 83 -1.02 19.87 -31.92
C SER A 83 -1.14 18.53 -32.62
N VAL A 84 -2.21 18.35 -33.39
CA VAL A 84 -2.44 17.14 -34.20
C VAL A 84 -1.25 16.88 -35.14
N ASN A 85 -0.73 17.94 -35.78
CA ASN A 85 0.44 17.84 -36.65
C ASN A 85 1.69 17.40 -35.90
N ALA A 86 1.90 17.89 -34.67
CA ALA A 86 3.04 17.47 -33.86
C ALA A 86 2.91 15.99 -33.44
N ILE A 87 1.71 15.56 -33.03
CA ILE A 87 1.43 14.17 -32.66
C ILE A 87 1.65 13.24 -33.87
N ALA A 88 1.17 13.63 -35.06
CA ALA A 88 1.39 12.87 -36.29
C ALA A 88 2.88 12.72 -36.66
N GLN A 89 3.73 13.65 -36.22
CA GLN A 89 5.18 13.60 -36.36
C GLN A 89 5.89 12.88 -35.20
N GLY A 90 5.15 12.21 -34.30
CA GLY A 90 5.70 11.52 -33.14
C GLY A 90 6.11 12.45 -31.98
N LYS A 91 5.74 13.74 -32.01
CA LYS A 91 6.01 14.68 -30.91
C LYS A 91 4.86 14.66 -29.91
N TRP A 92 4.87 13.64 -29.06
CA TRP A 92 3.81 13.35 -28.08
C TRP A 92 3.79 14.32 -26.90
N TYR A 93 4.96 14.78 -26.45
CA TYR A 93 5.08 15.64 -25.27
C TYR A 93 5.66 17.01 -25.62
N ALA A 94 5.13 18.04 -24.95
CA ALA A 94 5.70 19.37 -24.98
C ALA A 94 6.82 19.48 -23.94
N ASP A 95 7.83 20.30 -24.22
CA ASP A 95 8.94 20.60 -23.31
C ASP A 95 8.51 21.56 -22.17
N LYS A 96 7.50 21.12 -21.42
CA LYS A 96 6.87 21.89 -20.34
C LYS A 96 6.34 20.94 -19.28
N GLN A 97 6.61 21.25 -18.02
CA GLN A 97 6.13 20.47 -16.89
C GLN A 97 4.59 20.40 -16.91
N LEU A 98 4.06 19.24 -16.57
CA LEU A 98 2.64 19.05 -16.35
C LEU A 98 2.19 19.77 -15.08
N SER A 99 0.99 20.34 -15.07
CA SER A 99 0.51 21.08 -13.89
C SER A 99 0.33 20.17 -12.68
N ASP A 100 0.63 20.71 -11.49
CA ASP A 100 0.46 20.00 -10.20
C ASP A 100 -0.96 19.42 -10.06
N ARG A 101 -1.98 20.23 -10.35
CA ARG A 101 -3.38 19.80 -10.31
C ARG A 101 -3.62 18.55 -11.15
N THR A 102 -3.06 18.49 -12.37
CA THR A 102 -3.22 17.32 -13.24
C THR A 102 -2.49 16.12 -12.65
N ILE A 103 -1.23 16.28 -12.20
CA ILE A 103 -0.44 15.20 -11.60
C ILE A 103 -1.18 14.59 -10.39
N ARG A 104 -1.77 15.42 -9.52
CA ARG A 104 -2.55 14.92 -8.37
C ARG A 104 -3.84 14.20 -8.77
N SER A 105 -4.43 14.58 -9.90
CA SER A 105 -5.66 13.96 -10.40
C SER A 105 -5.44 12.68 -11.21
N MET A 106 -4.24 12.46 -11.77
CA MET A 106 -3.94 11.33 -12.66
C MET A 106 -4.38 9.98 -12.11
N PHE A 107 -4.08 9.69 -10.84
CA PHE A 107 -4.44 8.41 -10.23
C PHE A 107 -5.96 8.22 -10.17
N LYS A 108 -6.71 9.28 -9.84
CA LYS A 108 -8.18 9.24 -9.88
C LYS A 108 -8.71 9.10 -11.30
N SER A 109 -8.10 9.80 -12.27
CA SER A 109 -8.47 9.70 -13.68
C SER A 109 -8.32 8.28 -14.20
N ILE A 110 -7.22 7.58 -13.88
CA ILE A 110 -7.03 6.17 -14.27
C ILE A 110 -8.20 5.30 -13.81
N TYR A 111 -8.64 5.43 -12.55
CA TYR A 111 -9.79 4.66 -12.05
C TYR A 111 -11.08 4.95 -12.83
N VAL A 112 -11.32 6.22 -13.18
CA VAL A 112 -12.50 6.63 -13.95
C VAL A 112 -12.44 6.09 -15.38
N GLU A 113 -11.30 6.23 -16.06
CA GLU A 113 -11.09 5.76 -17.43
C GLU A 113 -11.10 4.22 -17.53
N CYS A 114 -10.70 3.53 -16.47
CA CYS A 114 -10.79 2.06 -16.38
C CYS A 114 -12.17 1.57 -15.90
N GLU A 115 -13.16 2.45 -15.79
CA GLU A 115 -14.53 2.12 -15.34
C GLU A 115 -14.59 1.42 -13.96
N ILE A 116 -13.62 1.70 -13.09
CA ILE A 116 -13.58 1.14 -11.74
C ILE A 116 -14.52 1.97 -10.85
N ASP A 117 -15.46 1.29 -10.18
CA ASP A 117 -16.38 1.98 -9.26
C ASP A 117 -15.64 2.53 -8.04
N ILE A 118 -15.67 3.86 -7.91
CA ILE A 118 -15.07 4.62 -6.82
C ILE A 118 -16.13 5.34 -5.96
N LYS A 119 -17.43 5.02 -6.10
CA LYS A 119 -18.48 5.63 -5.29
C LYS A 119 -18.18 5.48 -3.80
N GLY A 120 -18.30 6.60 -3.07
CA GLY A 120 -18.00 6.67 -1.64
C GLY A 120 -16.51 6.60 -1.28
N ARG A 121 -15.59 6.59 -2.26
CA ARG A 121 -14.14 6.50 -2.02
C ARG A 121 -13.41 7.75 -2.52
N ASN A 122 -12.56 8.32 -1.66
CA ASN A 122 -11.65 9.39 -2.06
C ASN A 122 -10.32 8.79 -2.55
N ILE A 123 -10.25 8.45 -3.85
CA ILE A 123 -9.05 7.91 -4.47
C ILE A 123 -8.06 9.04 -4.75
N CYS A 124 -6.86 8.92 -4.20
CA CYS A 124 -5.74 9.82 -4.46
C CYS A 124 -4.41 9.05 -4.42
N ASN A 125 -3.29 9.72 -4.70
CA ASN A 125 -1.95 9.12 -4.68
C ASN A 125 -1.63 8.44 -3.32
N HIS A 126 -2.21 8.94 -2.23
CA HIS A 126 -2.07 8.32 -0.91
C HIS A 126 -2.73 6.93 -0.84
N SER A 127 -3.86 6.74 -1.53
CA SER A 127 -4.53 5.44 -1.64
C SER A 127 -3.61 4.42 -2.31
N GLY A 128 -2.94 4.80 -3.41
CA GLY A 128 -1.95 3.94 -4.07
C GLY A 128 -0.80 3.54 -3.15
N ARG A 129 -0.21 4.51 -2.42
CA ARG A 129 0.84 4.23 -1.43
C ARG A 129 0.36 3.24 -0.35
N LYS A 130 -0.84 3.44 0.19
CA LYS A 130 -1.41 2.56 1.22
C LYS A 130 -1.56 1.13 0.71
N THR A 131 -2.11 0.95 -0.50
CA THR A 131 -2.28 -0.37 -1.11
C THR A 131 -0.94 -1.06 -1.31
N SER A 132 0.08 -0.37 -1.86
CA SER A 132 1.40 -0.98 -2.05
C SER A 132 2.08 -1.39 -0.74
N ILE A 133 1.92 -0.63 0.35
CA ILE A 133 2.45 -1.03 1.67
C ILE A 133 1.73 -2.27 2.19
N PHE A 134 0.41 -2.31 2.03
CA PHE A 134 -0.39 -3.47 2.44
C PHE A 134 0.02 -4.72 1.66
N GLU A 135 0.26 -4.61 0.36
CA GLU A 135 0.71 -5.71 -0.48
C GLU A 135 2.07 -6.26 -0.03
N LEU A 136 3.04 -5.39 0.28
CA LEU A 136 4.34 -5.82 0.83
C LEU A 136 4.15 -6.60 2.13
N PHE A 137 3.22 -6.18 2.99
CA PHE A 137 2.89 -6.88 4.21
C PHE A 137 2.22 -8.24 3.95
N ASP A 138 1.25 -8.31 3.03
CA ASP A 138 0.51 -9.52 2.66
C ASP A 138 1.44 -10.58 2.03
N LEU A 139 2.43 -10.12 1.24
CA LEU A 139 3.50 -10.95 0.68
C LEU A 139 4.55 -11.41 1.72
N GLY A 140 4.41 -11.00 2.98
CA GLY A 140 5.34 -11.36 4.05
C GLY A 140 6.73 -10.72 3.92
N ILE A 141 6.86 -9.61 3.18
CA ILE A 141 8.14 -8.90 3.05
C ILE A 141 8.57 -8.40 4.44
N PRO A 142 9.84 -8.64 4.83
CA PRO A 142 10.36 -8.18 6.12
C PRO A 142 10.11 -6.69 6.35
N GLU A 143 9.73 -6.33 7.58
CA GLU A 143 9.35 -4.97 7.96
C GLU A 143 10.44 -3.95 7.61
N ASN A 144 11.70 -4.25 7.94
CA ASN A 144 12.85 -3.40 7.63
C ASN A 144 12.98 -3.13 6.12
N THR A 145 12.78 -4.15 5.28
CA THR A 145 12.80 -4.03 3.82
C THR A 145 11.61 -3.23 3.32
N GLY A 146 10.40 -3.51 3.80
CA GLY A 146 9.19 -2.78 3.44
C GLY A 146 9.26 -1.30 3.83
N MET A 147 9.81 -1.00 5.01
CA MET A 147 10.07 0.36 5.48
C MET A 147 11.09 1.09 4.60
N ALA A 148 12.18 0.43 4.21
CA ALA A 148 13.19 0.99 3.31
C ALA A 148 12.61 1.34 1.93
N ILE A 149 11.83 0.42 1.33
CA ILE A 149 11.16 0.64 0.03
C ILE A 149 10.16 1.81 0.12
N THR A 150 9.40 1.88 1.21
CA THR A 150 8.30 2.84 1.34
C THR A 150 8.73 4.19 1.91
N GLY A 151 9.96 4.28 2.43
CA GLY A 151 10.52 5.46 3.07
C GLY A 151 9.82 5.81 4.39
N HIS A 152 9.57 4.81 5.24
CA HIS A 152 9.13 5.06 6.63
C HIS A 152 10.33 4.98 7.58
N ASN A 153 10.49 6.02 8.39
CA ASN A 153 11.57 6.11 9.38
C ASN A 153 11.13 5.58 10.76
N SER A 154 9.87 5.15 10.90
CA SER A 154 9.35 4.56 12.12
C SER A 154 8.45 3.38 11.84
N VAL A 155 8.55 2.36 12.68
CA VAL A 155 7.71 1.16 12.68
C VAL A 155 6.24 1.54 12.84
N SER A 156 5.94 2.46 13.75
CA SER A 156 4.57 2.96 13.96
C SER A 156 3.97 3.61 12.72
N GLY A 157 4.78 4.34 11.94
CA GLY A 157 4.36 4.95 10.68
C GLY A 157 4.05 3.90 9.61
N TYR A 158 4.81 2.81 9.56
CA TYR A 158 4.58 1.69 8.64
C TYR A 158 3.34 0.87 9.02
N HIS A 159 3.20 0.51 10.30
CA HIS A 159 2.05 -0.22 10.85
C HIS A 159 0.73 0.54 10.78
N ALA A 160 0.74 1.85 10.52
CA ALA A 160 -0.47 2.58 10.18
C ALA A 160 -1.15 2.03 8.91
N TYR A 161 -0.38 1.40 8.01
CA TYR A 161 -0.85 0.83 6.75
C TYR A 161 -0.76 -0.70 6.71
N ALA A 162 0.37 -1.27 7.15
CA ALA A 162 0.60 -2.72 7.21
C ALA A 162 -0.14 -3.32 8.42
N LYS A 163 -1.45 -3.59 8.25
CA LYS A 163 -2.31 -4.10 9.32
C LYS A 163 -2.93 -5.45 8.96
N PRO A 164 -2.95 -6.43 9.86
CA PRO A 164 -3.65 -7.69 9.63
C PRO A 164 -5.14 -7.48 9.30
N ASN A 165 -5.58 -8.00 8.16
CA ASN A 165 -6.99 -8.10 7.80
C ASN A 165 -7.64 -9.33 8.50
N ASN A 166 -8.92 -9.57 8.24
CA ASN A 166 -9.63 -10.70 8.85
C ASN A 166 -9.12 -12.08 8.38
N ASN A 167 -8.54 -12.17 7.18
CA ASN A 167 -7.96 -13.42 6.68
C ASN A 167 -6.70 -13.77 7.47
N HIS A 168 -5.78 -12.81 7.64
CA HIS A 168 -4.60 -12.99 8.50
C HIS A 168 -5.00 -13.42 9.91
N LYS A 169 -6.01 -12.78 10.51
CA LYS A 169 -6.51 -13.14 11.84
C LYS A 169 -7.08 -14.56 11.86
N ARG A 170 -7.84 -14.95 10.83
CA ARG A 170 -8.43 -16.29 10.71
C ARG A 170 -7.35 -17.36 10.56
N GLU A 171 -6.37 -17.13 9.70
CA GLU A 171 -5.24 -18.05 9.49
C GLU A 171 -4.44 -18.25 10.78
N ALA A 172 -4.11 -17.16 11.48
CA ALA A 172 -3.42 -17.23 12.77
C ALA A 172 -4.20 -18.04 13.80
N LEU A 173 -5.52 -17.80 13.93
CA LEU A 173 -6.37 -18.55 14.85
C LEU A 173 -6.53 -20.02 14.43
N SER A 174 -6.60 -20.30 13.12
CA SER A 174 -6.68 -21.67 12.60
C SER A 174 -5.39 -22.45 12.91
N GLY A 175 -4.23 -21.79 12.82
CA GLY A 175 -2.95 -22.38 13.20
C GLY A 175 -2.90 -22.83 14.66
N ILE A 176 -3.48 -22.05 15.58
CA ILE A 176 -3.59 -22.43 17.00
C ILE A 176 -4.48 -23.66 17.17
N VAL A 177 -5.64 -23.70 16.52
CA VAL A 177 -6.57 -24.84 16.60
C VAL A 177 -5.93 -26.12 16.07
N ASN A 178 -5.27 -26.05 14.91
CA ASN A 178 -4.61 -27.22 14.31
C ASN A 178 -3.47 -27.77 15.19
N GLN A 179 -2.77 -26.90 15.94
CA GLN A 179 -1.77 -27.35 16.90
C GLN A 179 -2.38 -28.09 18.09
N LEU A 180 -3.60 -27.72 18.51
CA LEU A 180 -4.32 -28.42 19.58
C LEU A 180 -4.79 -29.82 19.14
N GLU A 181 -5.19 -29.98 17.88
CA GLU A 181 -5.61 -31.29 17.33
C GLU A 181 -4.44 -32.27 17.13
N GLY A 182 -3.21 -31.75 16.98
CA GLY A 182 -1.98 -32.56 16.88
C GLY A 182 -1.36 -32.96 18.21
N LEU A 183 -1.91 -32.52 19.34
CA LEU A 183 -1.44 -32.96 20.67
C LEU A 183 -2.08 -34.31 21.03
N PRO A 184 -1.31 -35.26 21.61
CA PRO A 184 -1.92 -36.48 22.15
C PRO A 184 -2.96 -36.08 23.18
N LEU A 185 -4.19 -36.57 23.01
CA LEU A 185 -5.28 -36.37 23.94
C LEU A 185 -4.76 -36.70 25.35
N LEU A 186 -4.65 -35.68 26.22
CA LEU A 186 -4.47 -35.91 27.63
C LEU A 186 -5.59 -36.84 28.09
N PRO A 187 -5.29 -37.94 28.81
CA PRO A 187 -6.31 -38.88 29.25
C PRO A 187 -7.37 -38.09 30.00
N SER A 188 -8.60 -38.17 29.52
CA SER A 188 -9.74 -37.47 30.06
C SER A 188 -9.91 -37.90 31.52
N SER A 189 -9.42 -37.11 32.46
CA SER A 189 -9.74 -37.32 33.87
C SER A 189 -11.22 -36.99 34.01
N SER A 190 -12.03 -38.04 34.10
CA SER A 190 -13.46 -37.96 34.39
C SER A 190 -13.68 -37.44 35.80
N ASN A 191 -13.40 -36.17 36.06
CA ASN A 191 -13.81 -35.51 37.28
C ASN A 191 -15.29 -35.14 37.12
N THR A 192 -16.12 -36.10 37.51
CA THR A 192 -17.54 -35.91 37.75
C THR A 192 -17.69 -34.85 38.84
N ILE A 193 -17.91 -33.59 38.45
CA ILE A 193 -18.30 -32.54 39.39
C ILE A 193 -19.76 -32.82 39.80
N LYS A 194 -19.94 -33.55 40.90
CA LYS A 194 -21.20 -33.53 41.65
C LYS A 194 -21.43 -32.10 42.15
N ARG A 195 -22.28 -31.33 41.46
CA ARG A 195 -22.85 -30.10 42.04
C ARG A 195 -23.68 -30.50 43.26
N LYS A 196 -23.17 -30.24 44.46
CA LYS A 196 -23.98 -30.20 45.68
C LYS A 196 -24.81 -28.92 45.62
N ASN A 197 -26.10 -29.04 45.32
CA ASN A 197 -27.05 -27.98 45.59
C ASN A 197 -27.23 -27.89 47.12
N SER A 198 -26.87 -26.73 47.67
CA SER A 198 -27.21 -26.32 49.03
C SER A 198 -27.97 -25.00 48.91
N ILE A 199 -29.27 -25.08 48.67
CA ILE A 199 -30.20 -23.99 48.98
C ILE A 199 -30.92 -24.44 50.24
N ALA A 200 -30.47 -23.93 51.38
CA ALA A 200 -31.22 -24.02 52.62
C ALA A 200 -32.24 -22.88 52.62
N SER A 201 -33.50 -23.28 52.67
CA SER A 201 -34.68 -22.45 52.81
C SER A 201 -34.68 -21.68 54.14
N GLN A 202 -35.14 -20.43 54.12
CA GLN A 202 -35.89 -19.86 55.25
C GLN A 202 -37.20 -19.27 54.72
N SER A 203 -38.28 -19.78 55.28
CA SER A 203 -39.68 -19.51 54.98
C SER A 203 -40.32 -18.62 56.04
N SER A 204 -41.15 -17.66 55.63
CA SER A 204 -42.41 -17.29 56.31
C SER A 204 -43.28 -16.55 55.28
N LEU A 205 -44.27 -17.18 54.65
CA LEU A 205 -45.68 -17.31 55.05
C LEU A 205 -46.42 -15.98 55.27
N MET A 206 -47.32 -15.66 54.34
CA MET A 206 -48.77 -15.35 54.48
C MET A 206 -49.27 -14.85 53.10
N SER A 207 -49.99 -15.67 52.31
CA SER A 207 -51.47 -15.72 52.15
C SER A 207 -52.06 -14.35 51.73
N ASP A 208 -52.79 -14.15 50.63
CA ASP A 208 -53.88 -14.96 50.08
C ASP A 208 -54.17 -14.67 48.58
N ASN A 209 -54.80 -15.68 47.99
CA ASN A 209 -55.63 -15.80 46.77
C ASN A 209 -56.27 -14.51 46.18
N THR A 210 -56.40 -14.42 44.85
CA THR A 210 -57.59 -14.87 44.08
C THR A 210 -57.52 -14.46 42.58
N PHE A 211 -57.61 -15.48 41.72
CA PHE A 211 -58.28 -15.61 40.40
C PHE A 211 -58.99 -14.41 39.71
N MET A 212 -58.73 -14.24 38.39
CA MET A 212 -59.66 -14.31 37.23
C MET A 212 -59.36 -13.27 36.12
N GLN A 213 -59.29 -13.81 34.88
CA GLN A 213 -59.55 -13.24 33.53
C GLN A 213 -58.85 -11.94 33.09
#